data_AF-A0A139BW64-F1
#
_entry.id   AF-A0A139BW64-F1
#
_cell.length_a   1.000
_cell.length_b   1.000
_cell.length_c   1.000
_cell.angle_alpha   90.00
_cell.angle_beta   90.00
_cell.angle_gamma   90.00
#
_symmetry.space_group_name_H-M   'P 1'
#
loop_
_entity.id
_entity.type
_entity.pdbx_description
1 polymer ?
#
loop_
_entity_poly.entity_id
_entity_poly.type
_entity_poly.pdbx_seq_one_letter_code
_entity_poly.pdbx_strand_id
1 'polypeptide(L)'
;MQIRSAVLGVYGEFVQKPYFVIVHSRPQPGHARFDQYNPEGLTELMLSVVEHVTGGRPEVLKRMCELDAADKSASPHRTRRYIAKSRDELYSTDVDYLTSLSTEYKGYWFGTNAKKTQTRRVIELACRAANTPYETIRKLPGFKSGA
;
A
#
# COMPACT_ATOMS: atom_id res chain seq x y z
N MET A 1 -7.40 -16.36 -19.60
CA MET A 1 -7.11 -14.91 -19.53
C MET A 1 -8.08 -14.31 -18.51
N GLN A 2 -7.65 -14.09 -17.27
CA GLN A 2 -8.51 -13.49 -16.23
C GLN A 2 -8.66 -12.00 -16.55
N ILE A 3 -9.88 -11.55 -16.86
CA ILE A 3 -10.20 -10.13 -16.96
C ILE A 3 -10.01 -9.55 -15.56
N ARG A 4 -8.94 -8.79 -15.36
CA ARG A 4 -8.63 -8.20 -14.05
C ARG A 4 -9.44 -6.92 -13.88
N SER A 5 -10.21 -6.88 -12.80
CA SER A 5 -11.05 -5.73 -12.43
C SER A 5 -10.22 -4.46 -12.33
N ALA A 6 -10.71 -3.36 -12.92
CA ALA A 6 -10.09 -2.06 -12.72
C ALA A 6 -10.32 -1.59 -11.28
N VAL A 7 -9.25 -1.26 -10.55
CA VAL A 7 -9.37 -0.67 -9.20
C VAL A 7 -9.74 0.81 -9.35
N LEU A 8 -10.92 1.18 -8.85
CA LEU A 8 -11.48 2.52 -8.94
C LEU A 8 -11.12 3.39 -7.73
N GLY A 9 -10.86 2.77 -6.58
CA GLY A 9 -10.49 3.49 -5.36
C GLY A 9 -10.12 2.56 -4.22
N VAL A 10 -9.36 3.10 -3.27
CA VAL A 10 -8.98 2.42 -2.03
C VAL A 10 -9.35 3.30 -0.85
N TYR A 11 -10.03 2.72 0.13
CA TYR A 11 -10.56 3.45 1.29
C TYR A 11 -10.01 2.86 2.58
N GLY A 12 -9.25 3.63 3.35
CA GLY A 12 -8.64 3.16 4.60
C GLY A 12 -9.39 3.61 5.86
N GLU A 13 -9.50 2.69 6.84
CA GLU A 13 -9.86 2.98 8.23
C GLU A 13 -8.65 2.66 9.12
N PHE A 14 -7.98 3.73 9.57
CA PHE A 14 -6.79 3.68 10.43
C PHE A 14 -6.94 4.56 11.68
N VAL A 15 -8.15 4.99 12.02
CA VAL A 15 -8.44 5.77 13.23
C VAL A 15 -8.59 4.83 14.41
N GLN A 16 -9.50 3.86 14.32
CA GLN A 16 -9.80 2.90 15.38
C GLN A 16 -9.62 1.46 14.89
N LYS A 17 -9.23 0.55 15.79
CA LYS A 17 -9.20 -0.88 15.47
C LYS A 17 -10.63 -1.44 15.35
N PRO A 18 -10.88 -2.45 14.50
CA PRO A 18 -9.90 -3.10 13.62
C PRO A 18 -9.48 -2.19 12.45
N TYR A 19 -8.21 -2.25 12.06
CA TYR A 19 -7.74 -1.49 10.89
C TYR A 19 -8.04 -2.27 9.63
N PHE A 20 -8.72 -1.63 8.69
CA PHE A 20 -9.08 -2.29 7.45
C PHE A 20 -8.99 -1.33 6.26
N VAL A 21 -8.96 -1.94 5.08
CA VAL A 21 -8.97 -1.24 3.80
C VAL A 21 -10.06 -1.84 2.94
N ILE A 22 -10.86 -0.99 2.30
CA ILE A 22 -11.82 -1.41 1.27
C ILE A 22 -11.25 -1.07 -0.09
N VAL A 23 -11.17 -2.06 -0.97
CA VAL A 23 -10.81 -1.86 -2.37
C VAL A 23 -12.09 -1.87 -3.21
N HIS A 24 -12.35 -0.74 -3.87
CA HIS A 24 -13.43 -0.60 -4.82
C HIS A 24 -12.92 -0.91 -6.21
N SER A 25 -13.48 -1.95 -6.84
CA SER A 25 -13.12 -2.37 -8.18
C SER A 25 -14.35 -2.51 -9.08
N ARG A 26 -14.12 -2.48 -10.40
CA ARG A 26 -15.12 -2.74 -11.43
C ARG A 26 -14.74 -3.98 -12.23
N PRO A 27 -15.24 -5.18 -11.87
CA PRO A 27 -14.97 -6.41 -12.61
C PRO A 27 -15.63 -6.42 -13.99
N GLN A 28 -16.82 -5.82 -14.12
CA GLN A 28 -17.59 -5.74 -15.37
C GLN A 28 -18.26 -4.37 -15.48
N PRO A 29 -18.60 -3.90 -16.69
CA PRO A 29 -19.42 -2.70 -16.85
C PRO A 29 -20.70 -2.78 -16.01
N GLY A 30 -21.03 -1.68 -15.31
CA GLY A 30 -22.20 -1.61 -14.44
C GLY A 30 -22.08 -2.32 -13.07
N HIS A 31 -21.02 -3.09 -12.82
CA HIS A 31 -20.85 -3.84 -11.57
C HIS A 31 -19.74 -3.22 -10.71
N ALA A 32 -20.11 -2.72 -9.53
CA ALA A 32 -19.15 -2.30 -8.51
C ALA A 32 -18.94 -3.45 -7.53
N ARG A 33 -17.68 -3.67 -7.14
CA ARG A 33 -17.28 -4.63 -6.12
C ARG A 33 -16.48 -3.92 -5.05
N PHE A 34 -16.75 -4.24 -3.79
CA PHE A 34 -16.05 -3.71 -2.63
C PHE A 34 -15.49 -4.88 -1.83
N ASP A 35 -14.16 -5.00 -1.83
CA ASP A 35 -13.45 -6.05 -1.10
C ASP A 35 -12.83 -5.45 0.16
N GLN A 36 -13.20 -5.95 1.34
CA GLN A 36 -12.63 -5.53 2.61
C GLN A 36 -11.45 -6.42 3.00
N TYR A 37 -10.32 -5.78 3.32
CA TYR A 37 -9.10 -6.39 3.83
C TYR A 37 -8.92 -6.02 5.29
N ASN A 38 -8.94 -7.01 6.17
CA ASN A 38 -8.78 -6.84 7.62
C ASN A 38 -7.93 -7.98 8.22
N PRO A 39 -6.67 -8.14 7.81
CA PRO A 39 -5.80 -9.14 8.43
C PRO A 39 -5.35 -8.68 9.82
N GLU A 40 -4.91 -9.63 10.65
CA GLU A 40 -4.52 -9.38 12.03
C GLU A 40 -3.29 -8.46 12.14
N GLY A 41 -2.43 -8.48 11.11
CA GLY A 41 -1.18 -7.73 11.04
C GLY A 41 -1.20 -6.56 10.04
N LEU A 42 -0.60 -5.44 10.45
CA LEU A 42 -0.41 -4.27 9.58
C LEU A 42 0.47 -4.55 8.36
N THR A 43 1.47 -5.41 8.50
CA THR A 43 2.35 -5.84 7.40
C THR A 43 1.59 -6.66 6.38
N GLU A 44 0.74 -7.59 6.83
CA GLU A 44 -0.10 -8.40 5.95
C GLU A 44 -1.15 -7.53 5.24
N LEU A 45 -1.75 -6.57 5.95
CA LEU A 45 -2.68 -5.59 5.37
C LEU A 45 -2.00 -4.79 4.26
N MET A 46 -0.80 -4.28 4.55
CA MET A 46 0.02 -3.53 3.60
C MET A 46 0.27 -4.33 2.32
N LEU A 47 0.80 -5.56 2.45
CA LEU A 47 1.20 -6.37 1.30
C LEU A 47 -0.01 -6.84 0.49
N SER A 48 -1.11 -7.23 1.15
CA SER A 48 -2.35 -7.63 0.47
C SER A 48 -2.93 -6.51 -0.39
N VAL A 49 -2.94 -5.28 0.14
CA VAL A 49 -3.41 -4.11 -0.60
C VAL A 49 -2.45 -3.75 -1.74
N VAL A 50 -1.13 -3.79 -1.50
CA VAL A 50 -0.13 -3.58 -2.56
C VAL A 50 -0.30 -4.60 -3.68
N GLU A 51 -0.44 -5.88 -3.35
CA GLU A 51 -0.67 -6.93 -4.34
C GLU A 51 -1.92 -6.66 -5.18
N HIS A 52 -3.03 -6.30 -4.53
CA HIS A 52 -4.28 -6.04 -5.22
C HIS A 52 -4.22 -4.79 -6.12
N VAL A 53 -3.68 -3.67 -5.61
CA VAL A 53 -3.59 -2.39 -6.35
C VAL A 53 -2.59 -2.47 -7.51
N THR A 54 -1.44 -3.11 -7.27
CA THR A 54 -0.42 -3.28 -8.31
C THR A 54 -0.87 -4.32 -9.33
N GLY A 55 -1.63 -5.34 -8.91
CA GLY A 55 -1.94 -6.51 -9.73
C GLY A 55 -0.67 -7.25 -10.18
N GLY A 56 0.44 -7.09 -9.45
CA GLY A 56 1.74 -7.62 -9.85
C GLY A 56 2.38 -6.93 -11.07
N ARG A 57 1.89 -5.76 -11.48
CA ARG A 57 2.47 -4.94 -12.55
C ARG A 57 3.84 -4.39 -12.14
N PRO A 58 4.95 -4.85 -12.75
CA PRO A 58 6.30 -4.43 -12.37
C PRO A 58 6.55 -2.93 -12.58
N GLU A 59 5.87 -2.32 -13.55
CA GLU A 59 5.92 -0.88 -13.83
C GLU A 59 5.30 -0.06 -12.69
N VAL A 60 4.27 -0.56 -12.03
CA VAL A 60 3.67 0.12 -10.86
C VAL A 60 4.64 0.02 -9.68
N LEU A 61 5.24 -1.15 -9.43
CA LEU A 61 6.23 -1.33 -8.36
C LEU A 61 7.48 -0.46 -8.58
N LYS A 62 7.93 -0.34 -9.83
CA LYS A 62 9.01 0.57 -10.22
C LYS A 62 8.66 2.02 -9.86
N ARG A 63 7.46 2.46 -10.26
CA ARG A 63 6.99 3.82 -9.96
C ARG A 63 6.80 4.06 -8.47
N MET A 64 6.37 3.06 -7.70
CA MET A 64 6.35 3.14 -6.24
C MET A 64 7.75 3.42 -5.68
N CYS A 65 8.77 2.69 -6.15
CA CYS A 65 10.16 2.90 -5.72
C CYS A 65 10.67 4.31 -6.03
N GLU A 66 10.38 4.81 -7.23
CA GLU A 66 10.77 6.16 -7.67
C GLU A 66 10.09 7.24 -6.83
N LEU A 67 8.78 7.12 -6.59
CA LEU A 67 8.02 8.03 -5.73
C LEU A 67 8.54 8.00 -4.29
N ASP A 68 8.88 6.82 -3.76
CA ASP A 68 9.40 6.69 -2.41
C ASP A 68 10.79 7.31 -2.25
N ALA A 69 11.65 7.13 -3.25
CA ALA A 69 12.97 7.75 -3.31
C ALA A 69 12.84 9.28 -3.36
N ALA A 70 11.94 9.81 -4.19
CA ALA A 70 11.67 11.25 -4.27
C ALA A 70 11.16 11.81 -2.93
N ASP A 71 10.17 11.15 -2.31
CA ASP A 71 9.64 11.53 -1.00
C ASP A 71 10.72 11.51 0.10
N LYS A 72 11.63 10.53 0.05
CA LYS A 72 12.78 10.41 0.96
C LYS A 72 13.78 11.55 0.77
N SER A 73 14.14 11.87 -0.47
CA SER A 73 15.07 12.97 -0.78
C SER A 73 14.51 14.33 -0.38
N ALA A 74 13.19 14.52 -0.49
CA ALA A 74 12.52 15.75 -0.06
C ALA A 74 12.40 15.89 1.47
N SER A 75 12.61 14.82 2.24
CA SER A 75 12.38 14.77 3.68
C SER A 75 13.65 14.39 4.45
N PRO A 76 14.50 15.36 4.86
CA PRO A 76 15.79 15.06 5.52
C PRO A 76 15.64 14.29 6.84
N HIS A 77 14.51 14.43 7.55
CA HIS A 77 14.23 13.70 8.80
C HIS A 77 13.85 12.24 8.60
N ARG A 78 13.43 11.85 7.39
CA ARG A 78 13.07 10.47 7.12
C ARG A 78 14.37 9.68 7.01
N THR A 79 14.53 8.58 7.74
CA THR A 79 15.79 7.80 7.76
C THR A 79 15.73 6.51 6.94
N ARG A 80 14.55 6.13 6.44
CA ARG A 80 14.33 4.86 5.71
C ARG A 80 13.42 5.01 4.52
N ARG A 81 13.64 4.18 3.51
CA ARG A 81 12.69 3.92 2.43
C ARG A 81 11.68 2.87 2.88
N TYR A 82 10.53 2.83 2.23
CA TYR A 82 9.50 1.81 2.46
C TYR A 82 9.56 0.70 1.43
N ILE A 83 9.96 1.04 0.20
CA ILE A 83 10.11 0.11 -0.90
C ILE A 83 11.37 0.46 -1.70
N ALA A 84 12.13 -0.57 -2.08
CA ALA A 84 13.33 -0.40 -2.88
C ALA A 84 13.64 -1.64 -3.75
N LYS A 85 14.58 -1.49 -4.69
CA LYS A 85 14.97 -2.58 -5.60
C LYS A 85 15.86 -3.60 -4.90
N SER A 86 16.76 -3.13 -4.07
CA SER A 86 17.57 -3.95 -3.17
C SER A 86 17.16 -3.74 -1.71
N ARG A 87 17.49 -4.70 -0.85
CA ARG A 87 17.25 -4.60 0.58
C ARG A 87 18.05 -3.46 1.21
N ASP A 88 19.30 -3.29 0.77
CA ASP A 88 20.25 -2.34 1.36
C ASP A 88 19.83 -0.88 1.10
N GLU A 89 19.04 -0.64 0.06
CA GLU A 89 18.42 0.67 -0.19
C GLU A 89 17.29 1.04 0.80
N LEU A 90 16.73 0.08 1.55
CA LEU A 90 15.65 0.37 2.52
C LEU A 90 16.16 1.16 3.72
N TYR A 91 17.37 0.85 4.18
CA TYR A 91 17.95 1.36 5.41
C TYR A 91 19.32 1.96 5.12
N SER A 92 19.51 3.24 5.44
CA SER A 92 20.78 3.94 5.18
C SER A 92 21.92 3.51 6.12
N THR A 93 21.66 2.59 7.04
CA THR A 93 22.61 2.12 8.05
C THR A 93 22.59 0.60 8.07
N ASP A 94 23.78 0.00 7.95
CA ASP A 94 23.99 -1.43 8.16
C ASP A 94 23.74 -1.74 9.63
N VAL A 95 22.52 -2.19 9.92
CA VAL A 95 22.21 -2.78 11.22
C VAL A 95 21.53 -4.12 10.99
N ASP A 96 22.18 -5.19 11.42
CA ASP A 96 21.77 -6.57 11.17
C ASP A 96 20.32 -6.85 11.59
N TYR A 97 19.81 -6.22 12.65
CA TYR A 97 18.42 -6.42 13.09
C TYR A 97 17.38 -5.91 12.08
N LEU A 98 17.75 -5.01 11.16
CA LEU A 98 16.86 -4.48 10.12
C LEU A 98 16.65 -5.49 8.98
N THR A 99 17.54 -6.48 8.84
CA THR A 99 17.40 -7.52 7.81
C THR A 99 16.15 -8.38 8.01
N SER A 100 15.80 -8.70 9.24
CA SER A 100 14.57 -9.44 9.60
C SER A 100 13.30 -8.59 9.48
N LEU A 101 13.46 -7.27 9.33
CA LEU A 101 12.38 -6.30 9.22
C LEU A 101 12.13 -5.89 7.76
N SER A 102 12.43 -6.78 6.82
CA SER A 102 12.16 -6.60 5.41
C SER A 102 11.57 -7.88 4.79
N THR A 103 10.80 -7.73 3.72
CA THR A 103 10.25 -8.85 2.96
C THR A 103 10.32 -8.56 1.47
N GLU A 104 10.56 -9.58 0.68
CA GLU A 104 10.60 -9.47 -0.77
C GLU A 104 9.22 -9.75 -1.37
N TYR A 105 8.77 -8.88 -2.28
CA TYR A 105 7.60 -9.09 -3.10
C TYR A 105 7.93 -8.73 -4.55
N LYS A 106 7.89 -9.74 -5.43
CA LYS A 106 8.09 -9.60 -6.88
C LYS A 106 9.40 -8.87 -7.26
N GLY A 107 10.51 -9.18 -6.59
CA GLY A 107 11.81 -8.57 -6.89
C GLY A 107 11.93 -7.12 -6.41
N TYR A 108 11.15 -6.74 -5.40
CA TYR A 108 11.22 -5.49 -4.66
C TYR A 108 11.15 -5.78 -3.17
N TRP A 109 11.89 -5.02 -2.38
CA TRP A 109 11.96 -5.18 -0.94
C TRP A 109 11.07 -4.15 -0.25
N PHE A 110 10.32 -4.60 0.75
CA PHE A 110 9.45 -3.78 1.58
C PHE A 110 9.89 -3.83 3.04
N GLY A 111 9.91 -2.69 3.72
CA GLY A 111 10.13 -2.64 5.17
C GLY A 111 8.90 -3.13 5.94
N THR A 112 9.05 -4.17 6.77
CA THR A 112 7.97 -4.82 7.52
C THR A 112 7.82 -4.35 8.96
N ASN A 113 8.74 -3.53 9.48
CA ASN A 113 8.55 -2.78 10.72
C ASN A 113 7.61 -1.57 10.50
N ALA A 114 6.39 -1.87 10.06
CA ALA A 114 5.39 -0.89 9.67
C ALA A 114 4.46 -0.59 10.84
N LYS A 115 4.56 0.63 11.37
CA LYS A 115 3.50 1.19 12.22
C LYS A 115 2.32 1.62 11.35
N LYS A 116 1.17 1.88 11.99
CA LYS A 116 -0.06 2.35 11.34
C LYS A 116 0.15 3.43 10.27
N THR A 117 0.95 4.45 10.58
CA THR A 117 1.25 5.56 9.67
C THR A 117 2.05 5.12 8.45
N GLN A 118 2.91 4.12 8.60
CA GLN A 118 3.78 3.60 7.54
C GLN A 118 3.01 2.66 6.63
N THR A 119 2.18 1.78 7.20
CA THR A 119 1.24 0.95 6.45
C THR A 119 0.35 1.80 5.57
N ARG A 120 -0.28 2.83 6.15
CA ARG A 120 -1.05 3.83 5.40
C ARG A 120 -0.22 4.48 4.29
N ARG A 121 1.02 4.90 4.59
CA ARG A 121 1.87 5.58 3.60
C ARG A 121 2.26 4.68 2.43
N VAL A 122 2.53 3.40 2.68
CA VAL A 122 2.83 2.42 1.61
C VAL A 122 1.60 2.18 0.75
N ILE A 123 0.42 2.09 1.34
CA ILE A 123 -0.84 1.96 0.59
C ILE A 123 -1.10 3.21 -0.27
N GLU A 124 -0.92 4.40 0.30
CA GLU A 124 -1.01 5.68 -0.44
C GLU A 124 -0.03 5.70 -1.63
N LEU A 125 1.20 5.23 -1.42
CA LEU A 125 2.22 5.14 -2.45
C LEU A 125 1.83 4.18 -3.58
N ALA A 126 1.28 3.01 -3.23
CA ALA A 126 0.79 2.04 -4.21
C ALA A 126 -0.34 2.62 -5.07
N CYS A 127 -1.29 3.30 -4.42
CA CYS A 127 -2.41 3.95 -5.08
C CYS A 127 -1.93 5.07 -6.01
N ARG A 128 -1.03 5.95 -5.54
CA ARG A 128 -0.40 7.01 -6.36
C ARG A 128 0.31 6.42 -7.59
N ALA A 129 1.11 5.37 -7.40
CA ALA A 129 1.81 4.73 -8.50
C ALA A 129 0.86 4.12 -9.54
N ALA A 130 -0.25 3.53 -9.09
CA ALA A 130 -1.29 2.94 -9.93
C ALA A 130 -2.28 3.95 -10.53
N ASN A 131 -2.16 5.25 -10.18
CA ASN A 131 -3.14 6.29 -10.47
C ASN A 131 -4.55 5.96 -9.93
N THR A 132 -4.62 5.32 -8.77
CA THR A 132 -5.84 4.99 -8.05
C THR A 132 -6.04 5.97 -6.91
N PRO A 133 -7.25 6.54 -6.71
CA PRO A 133 -7.55 7.36 -5.54
C PRO A 133 -7.39 6.56 -4.24
N TYR A 134 -6.72 7.15 -3.25
CA TYR A 134 -6.72 6.68 -1.88
C TYR A 134 -7.42 7.69 -0.98
N GLU A 135 -8.43 7.24 -0.25
CA GLU A 135 -9.28 8.10 0.59
C GLU A 135 -9.57 7.45 1.95
N THR A 136 -10.18 8.21 2.86
CA THR A 136 -10.69 7.66 4.11
C THR A 136 -12.01 6.92 3.87
N ILE A 137 -12.34 5.95 4.73
CA ILE A 137 -13.61 5.21 4.64
C ILE A 137 -14.85 6.11 4.64
N ARG A 138 -14.77 7.30 5.25
CA ARG A 138 -15.86 8.29 5.28
C ARG A 138 -16.25 8.83 3.91
N LYS A 139 -15.38 8.70 2.91
CA LYS A 139 -15.64 9.09 1.51
C LYS A 139 -16.09 7.91 0.65
N LEU A 140 -16.29 6.73 1.24
CA LEU A 140 -16.81 5.58 0.51
C LEU A 140 -18.25 5.89 0.05
N PRO A 141 -18.58 5.67 -1.24
CA PRO A 141 -19.94 5.86 -1.74
C PRO A 141 -20.95 5.03 -0.94
N GLY A 142 -22.02 5.67 -0.45
CA GLY A 142 -23.05 4.99 0.34
C GLY A 142 -22.69 4.77 1.82
N PHE A 143 -21.54 5.26 2.29
CA PHE A 143 -21.21 5.26 3.71
C PHE A 143 -22.16 6.20 4.46
N LYS A 144 -23.15 5.64 5.13
CA LYS A 144 -23.93 6.36 6.14
C LYS A 144 -23.09 6.36 7.41
N SER A 145 -22.56 7.51 7.79
CA SER A 145 -22.05 7.69 9.15
C SER A 145 -23.22 7.37 10.10
N GLY A 146 -23.13 6.24 10.81
CA GLY A 146 -24.04 5.96 11.91
C GLY A 146 -24.00 7.16 12.86
N ALA A 147 -25.19 7.62 13.26
CA ALA A 147 -25.41 8.67 14.24
C ALA A 147 -24.65 8.41 15.55
#